data_AF-A0A9W8AEB0-F1
#
_entry.id   AF-A0A9W8AEB0-F1
#
_cell.length_a   1.000
_cell.length_b   1.000
_cell.length_c   1.000
_cell.angle_alpha   90.00
_cell.angle_beta   90.00
_cell.angle_gamma   90.00
#
_symmetry.space_group_name_H-M   'P 1'
#
loop_
_entity.id
_entity.type
_entity.pdbx_description
1 polymer ?
#
loop_
_entity_poly.entity_id
_entity_poly.type
_entity_poly.pdbx_seq_one_letter_code
_entity_poly.pdbx_strand_id
1 'polypeptide(L)'
;MFRQLAIASLVILGTVGLVAAQGQCSASSPCAAGLCCSQYGYCGTGSDFCGTGCQGGACTTTPGACSATNPCAAGQCCSKWGYCGVGSDFCGAGCQGGACTGNPGQCGPNSPCAGNLCCSQYGFCGNTAEFCGTGCQNGPCTGGPKPPTSTTTPVQPTPTFSFCDGVRPCANNLCCSMYGYCGTTDEYCGTGCQNGPCKGKPSTTVTPTPSASVTPTSTPLPDGSCNATHPCANNACCSSFGFCGTSDLHCGAGCQNGPCRK
;
A
#
# COMPACT_ATOMS: atom_id res chain seq x y z
N MET A 1 -92.04 5.20 7.79
CA MET A 1 -90.78 5.94 7.59
C MET A 1 -90.31 6.34 8.99
N PHE A 2 -89.21 5.92 9.60
CA PHE A 2 -87.92 5.38 9.16
C PHE A 2 -87.40 4.36 10.19
N ARG A 3 -86.73 3.30 9.71
CA ARG A 3 -86.05 2.28 10.51
C ARG A 3 -84.76 2.87 11.11
N GLN A 4 -84.52 2.68 12.41
CA GLN A 4 -83.22 2.94 13.05
C GLN A 4 -82.20 1.91 12.56
N LEU A 5 -81.24 2.34 11.74
CA LEU A 5 -80.02 1.59 11.47
C LEU A 5 -79.01 1.88 12.59
N ALA A 6 -78.75 0.89 13.44
CA ALA A 6 -77.64 0.91 14.38
C ALA A 6 -76.34 0.66 13.60
N ILE A 7 -75.53 1.71 13.42
CA ILE A 7 -74.19 1.60 12.84
C ILE A 7 -73.24 1.21 13.97
N ALA A 8 -72.95 -0.08 14.09
CA ALA A 8 -71.89 -0.60 14.95
C ALA A 8 -70.54 -0.09 14.42
N SER A 9 -70.01 0.96 15.06
CA SER A 9 -68.68 1.48 14.79
C SER A 9 -67.64 0.54 15.38
N LEU A 10 -67.12 -0.35 14.55
CA LEU A 10 -66.00 -1.24 14.87
C LEU A 10 -64.72 -0.40 14.90
N VAL A 11 -64.35 0.11 16.08
CA VAL A 11 -63.03 0.74 16.29
C VAL A 11 -61.99 -0.37 16.29
N ILE A 12 -61.36 -0.61 15.15
CA ILE A 12 -60.16 -1.42 15.05
C ILE A 12 -59.06 -0.62 15.74
N LEU A 13 -58.80 -0.90 17.02
CA LEU A 13 -57.53 -0.53 17.66
C LEU A 13 -56.43 -1.29 16.91
N GLY A 14 -55.95 -0.71 15.82
CA GLY A 14 -54.68 -1.09 15.23
C GLY A 14 -53.60 -0.76 16.23
N THR A 15 -53.25 -1.73 17.08
CA THR A 15 -51.95 -1.73 17.72
C THR A 15 -50.94 -1.74 16.58
N VAL A 16 -50.41 -0.56 16.24
CA VAL A 16 -49.12 -0.45 15.58
C VAL A 16 -48.17 -1.12 16.56
N GLY A 17 -48.01 -2.43 16.39
CA GLY A 17 -46.93 -3.16 17.01
C GLY A 17 -45.69 -2.38 16.64
N LEU A 18 -45.00 -1.85 17.65
CA LEU A 18 -43.63 -1.47 17.51
C LEU A 18 -42.94 -2.75 17.04
N VAL A 19 -42.80 -2.91 15.73
CA VAL A 19 -41.94 -3.94 15.17
C VAL A 19 -40.57 -3.50 15.64
N ALA A 20 -40.12 -4.05 16.77
CA ALA A 20 -38.74 -3.95 17.19
C ALA A 20 -37.94 -4.46 15.98
N ALA A 21 -37.37 -3.51 15.23
CA ALA A 21 -36.61 -3.80 14.04
C ALA A 21 -35.51 -4.77 14.47
N GLN A 22 -35.67 -6.04 14.09
CA GLN A 22 -34.76 -7.12 14.43
C GLN A 22 -33.45 -6.83 13.69
N GLY A 23 -32.57 -6.05 14.32
CA GLY A 23 -31.27 -5.71 13.74
C GLY A 23 -30.93 -4.22 13.68
N GLN A 24 -31.64 -3.31 14.35
CA GLN A 24 -31.11 -1.95 14.57
C GLN A 24 -30.27 -1.88 15.85
N CYS A 25 -29.24 -1.04 15.85
CA CYS A 25 -28.36 -0.84 17.00
C CYS A 25 -27.96 0.61 17.21
N SER A 26 -27.64 0.91 18.48
CA SER A 26 -27.18 2.21 18.93
C SER A 26 -26.41 2.06 20.25
N ALA A 27 -25.88 3.17 20.78
CA ALA A 27 -25.18 3.18 22.07
C ALA A 27 -26.04 2.64 23.24
N SER A 28 -27.37 2.80 23.18
CA SER A 28 -28.31 2.33 24.20
C SER A 28 -28.99 1.00 23.83
N SER A 29 -28.71 0.45 22.65
CA SER A 29 -29.29 -0.79 22.15
C SER A 29 -28.23 -1.59 21.40
N PRO A 30 -27.34 -2.30 22.11
CA PRO A 30 -26.26 -3.06 21.49
C PRO A 30 -26.79 -4.31 20.76
N CYS A 31 -26.01 -4.77 19.78
CA CYS A 31 -26.29 -6.01 19.07
C CYS A 31 -26.14 -7.25 19.96
N ALA A 32 -26.78 -8.35 19.56
CA ALA A 32 -26.57 -9.65 20.19
C ALA A 32 -25.09 -10.09 20.14
N ALA A 33 -24.69 -10.94 21.07
CA ALA A 33 -23.30 -11.38 21.22
C ALA A 33 -22.74 -11.95 19.90
N GLY A 34 -21.55 -11.49 19.51
CA GLY A 34 -20.88 -11.89 18.27
C GLY A 34 -21.30 -11.12 17.01
N LEU A 35 -22.28 -10.22 17.10
CA LEU A 35 -22.67 -9.32 16.00
C LEU A 35 -22.02 -7.94 16.15
N CYS A 36 -21.95 -7.22 15.04
CA CYS A 36 -21.38 -5.89 14.91
C CYS A 36 -22.46 -4.89 14.52
N CYS A 37 -22.39 -3.69 15.08
CA CYS A 37 -23.24 -2.57 14.72
C CYS A 37 -22.57 -1.77 13.61
N SER A 38 -23.11 -1.76 12.41
CA SER A 38 -22.55 -1.03 11.27
C SER A 38 -22.65 0.48 11.45
N GLN A 39 -21.95 1.23 10.59
CA GLN A 39 -22.05 2.70 10.55
C GLN A 39 -23.47 3.23 10.25
N TYR A 40 -24.35 2.37 9.74
CA TYR A 40 -25.74 2.70 9.43
C TYR A 40 -26.70 2.31 10.56
N GLY A 41 -26.19 1.85 11.70
CA GLY A 41 -27.01 1.47 12.86
C GLY A 41 -27.71 0.12 12.69
N TYR A 42 -27.09 -0.84 11.98
CA TYR A 42 -27.63 -2.19 11.80
C TYR A 42 -26.69 -3.28 12.31
N CYS A 43 -27.24 -4.31 12.95
CA CYS A 43 -26.52 -5.48 13.44
C CYS A 43 -26.25 -6.49 12.32
N GLY A 44 -25.03 -6.99 12.25
CA GLY A 44 -24.67 -8.08 11.33
C GLY A 44 -23.25 -8.60 11.54
N THR A 45 -22.78 -9.42 10.61
CA THR A 45 -21.43 -10.00 10.60
C THR A 45 -20.73 -9.70 9.28
N GLY A 46 -19.40 -9.82 9.24
CA GLY A 46 -18.60 -9.57 8.04
C GLY A 46 -18.14 -8.11 7.95
N SER A 47 -17.31 -7.80 6.95
CA SER A 47 -16.63 -6.50 6.81
C SER A 47 -17.59 -5.32 6.74
N ASP A 48 -18.78 -5.50 6.19
CA ASP A 48 -19.76 -4.41 5.99
C ASP A 48 -20.43 -3.95 7.30
N PHE A 49 -20.38 -4.81 8.32
CA PHE A 49 -20.93 -4.54 9.65
C PHE A 49 -19.84 -4.35 10.70
N CYS A 50 -18.78 -5.14 10.61
CA CYS A 50 -17.70 -5.22 11.58
C CYS A 50 -16.47 -4.38 11.20
N GLY A 51 -16.32 -3.98 9.93
CA GLY A 51 -15.18 -3.23 9.44
C GLY A 51 -15.29 -1.73 9.69
N THR A 52 -14.80 -0.95 8.72
CA THR A 52 -14.77 0.52 8.79
C THR A 52 -16.14 1.08 9.17
N GLY A 53 -16.16 1.90 10.21
CA GLY A 53 -17.39 2.56 10.69
C GLY A 53 -18.27 1.71 11.60
N CYS A 54 -17.84 0.50 11.99
CA CYS A 54 -18.51 -0.23 13.05
C CYS A 54 -18.62 0.61 14.34
N GLN A 55 -19.80 0.62 14.95
CA GLN A 55 -20.19 1.46 16.09
C GLN A 55 -20.24 0.70 17.41
N GLY A 56 -20.19 -0.65 17.38
CA GLY A 56 -20.26 -1.50 18.58
C GLY A 56 -20.32 -2.99 18.27
N GLY A 57 -20.11 -3.84 19.27
CA GLY A 57 -20.08 -5.30 19.10
C GLY A 57 -18.70 -5.83 18.68
N ALA A 58 -18.65 -6.94 17.93
CA ALA A 58 -17.42 -7.64 17.55
C ALA A 58 -16.68 -6.98 16.37
N CYS A 59 -16.57 -5.65 16.38
CA CYS A 59 -15.93 -4.90 15.29
C CYS A 59 -14.50 -5.41 15.03
N THR A 60 -14.17 -5.66 13.77
CA THR A 60 -12.79 -5.97 13.34
C THR A 60 -11.89 -4.74 13.43
N THR A 61 -12.47 -3.54 13.42
CA THR A 61 -11.85 -2.30 13.90
C THR A 61 -12.61 -1.83 15.14
N THR A 62 -12.03 -1.97 16.34
CA THR A 62 -12.65 -1.42 17.55
C THR A 62 -12.87 0.09 17.34
N PRO A 63 -14.08 0.63 17.59
CA PRO A 63 -14.36 2.05 17.39
C PRO A 63 -13.39 2.89 18.22
N GLY A 64 -12.66 3.80 17.58
CA GLY A 64 -11.64 4.61 18.23
C GLY A 64 -10.33 3.89 18.53
N ALA A 65 -10.11 2.64 18.09
CA ALA A 65 -8.78 2.05 18.13
C ALA A 65 -7.90 2.58 17.00
N CYS A 66 -6.61 2.67 17.26
CA CYS A 66 -5.60 3.16 16.33
C CYS A 66 -4.32 2.34 16.37
N SER A 67 -3.60 2.41 15.26
CA SER A 67 -2.30 1.77 15.08
C SER A 67 -1.49 2.51 14.02
N ALA A 68 -0.28 2.05 13.73
CA ALA A 68 0.55 2.56 12.65
C ALA A 68 -0.12 2.51 11.26
N THR A 69 -1.06 1.59 11.05
CA THR A 69 -1.81 1.43 9.79
C THR A 69 -3.26 1.91 9.88
N ASN A 70 -3.74 2.29 11.06
CA ASN A 70 -5.06 2.84 11.30
C ASN A 70 -4.96 4.15 12.09
N PRO A 71 -4.65 5.28 11.42
CA PRO A 71 -4.45 6.57 12.07
C PRO A 71 -5.77 7.18 12.56
N CYS A 72 -5.68 7.98 13.62
CA CYS A 72 -6.83 8.70 14.18
C CYS A 72 -7.32 9.84 13.27
N ALA A 73 -8.55 10.29 13.50
CA ALA A 73 -9.08 11.49 12.87
C ALA A 73 -8.19 12.72 13.15
N ALA A 74 -8.22 13.70 12.24
CA ALA A 74 -7.40 14.89 12.32
C ALA A 74 -7.53 15.58 13.69
N GLY A 75 -6.38 15.92 14.30
CA GLY A 75 -6.31 16.57 15.60
C GLY A 75 -6.44 15.64 16.81
N GLN A 76 -6.61 14.33 16.60
CA GLN A 76 -6.58 13.33 17.68
C GLN A 76 -5.22 12.64 17.76
N CYS A 77 -4.97 12.02 18.91
CA CYS A 77 -3.76 11.31 19.25
C CYS A 77 -4.07 9.83 19.44
N CYS A 78 -3.19 8.98 18.94
CA CYS A 78 -3.19 7.57 19.25
C CYS A 78 -2.46 7.36 20.57
N SER A 79 -3.19 7.05 21.63
CA SER A 79 -2.60 6.79 22.96
C SER A 79 -1.66 5.59 22.94
N LYS A 80 -0.85 5.44 24.01
CA LYS A 80 -0.02 4.25 24.22
C LYS A 80 -0.79 2.93 24.29
N TRP A 81 -2.11 3.02 24.44
CA TRP A 81 -3.02 1.89 24.53
C TRP A 81 -3.70 1.56 23.19
N GLY A 82 -3.35 2.27 22.11
CA GLY A 82 -3.95 2.04 20.79
C GLY A 82 -5.37 2.58 20.67
N TYR A 83 -5.67 3.70 21.34
CA TYR A 83 -6.96 4.40 21.23
C TYR A 83 -6.80 5.86 20.88
N CYS A 84 -7.66 6.34 19.98
CA CYS A 84 -7.79 7.72 19.56
C CYS A 84 -8.46 8.56 20.64
N GLY A 85 -7.90 9.74 20.89
CA GLY A 85 -8.53 10.75 21.73
C GLY A 85 -7.73 12.04 21.75
N VAL A 86 -8.13 12.96 22.62
CA VAL A 86 -7.49 14.27 22.81
C VAL A 86 -7.10 14.44 24.28
N GLY A 87 -6.19 15.36 24.56
CA GLY A 87 -5.73 15.62 25.94
C GLY A 87 -4.54 14.77 26.33
N SER A 88 -4.00 15.01 27.53
CA SER A 88 -2.72 14.46 27.99
C SER A 88 -2.69 12.94 28.09
N ASP A 89 -3.82 12.29 28.36
CA ASP A 89 -3.88 10.82 28.48
C ASP A 89 -3.71 10.11 27.13
N PHE A 90 -4.05 10.80 26.05
CA PHE A 90 -3.96 10.30 24.69
C PHE A 90 -2.73 10.84 23.96
N CYS A 91 -2.46 12.13 24.14
CA CYS A 91 -1.39 12.84 23.45
C CYS A 91 -0.07 12.83 24.23
N GLY A 92 -0.07 12.49 25.52
CA GLY A 92 1.11 12.58 26.37
C GLY A 92 2.12 11.44 26.17
N ALA A 93 2.72 10.99 27.27
CA ALA A 93 3.78 9.99 27.24
C ALA A 93 3.32 8.67 26.62
N GLY A 94 4.04 8.21 25.59
CA GLY A 94 3.73 6.96 24.87
C GLY A 94 2.67 7.10 23.78
N CYS A 95 2.25 8.32 23.45
CA CYS A 95 1.45 8.57 22.26
C CYS A 95 2.16 8.02 21.00
N GLN A 96 1.43 7.22 20.22
CA GLN A 96 1.93 6.41 19.10
C GLN A 96 1.73 7.11 17.74
N GLY A 97 0.96 8.21 17.68
CA GLY A 97 0.71 8.97 16.45
C GLY A 97 -0.29 10.11 16.65
N GLY A 98 -0.38 11.02 15.69
CA GLY A 98 -1.24 12.21 15.80
C GLY A 98 -0.59 13.38 16.55
N ALA A 99 -1.40 14.20 17.24
CA ALA A 99 -0.97 15.47 17.85
C ALA A 99 -0.33 15.31 19.26
N CYS A 100 0.66 14.41 19.39
CA CYS A 100 1.27 14.07 20.68
C CYS A 100 1.91 15.29 21.40
N THR A 101 1.57 15.53 22.66
CA THR A 101 2.08 16.58 23.56
C THR A 101 3.39 16.22 24.28
N GLY A 102 3.87 14.97 24.16
CA GLY A 102 5.07 14.46 24.85
C GLY A 102 6.42 14.71 24.16
N ASN A 103 6.45 15.35 22.98
CA ASN A 103 7.69 15.69 22.31
C ASN A 103 7.60 17.08 21.68
N PRO A 104 7.90 18.16 22.43
CA PRO A 104 8.04 19.48 21.83
C PRO A 104 9.16 19.41 20.79
N GLY A 105 8.75 19.37 19.52
CA GLY A 105 9.66 19.37 18.39
C GLY A 105 9.98 18.02 17.78
N GLN A 106 9.37 16.88 18.13
CA GLN A 106 9.52 15.63 17.35
C GLN A 106 8.29 15.32 16.49
N CYS A 107 8.53 14.68 15.36
CA CYS A 107 7.54 14.33 14.35
C CYS A 107 7.97 13.09 13.56
N GLY A 108 7.09 12.60 12.69
CA GLY A 108 7.39 11.50 11.79
C GLY A 108 6.39 11.43 10.66
N PRO A 109 6.44 10.39 9.80
CA PRO A 109 5.64 10.33 8.58
C PRO A 109 4.14 10.45 8.85
N ASN A 110 3.69 9.86 9.96
CA ASN A 110 2.28 9.83 10.42
C ASN A 110 2.04 10.69 11.67
N SER A 111 3.02 11.53 12.05
CA SER A 111 2.95 12.37 13.24
C SER A 111 3.33 13.80 12.84
N PRO A 112 2.37 14.57 12.27
CA PRO A 112 2.64 15.91 11.77
C PRO A 112 2.89 16.90 12.90
N CYS A 113 3.65 17.94 12.60
CA CYS A 113 3.98 18.98 13.56
C CYS A 113 2.78 19.89 13.85
N ALA A 114 2.64 20.30 15.12
CA ALA A 114 1.70 21.32 15.52
C ALA A 114 2.02 22.67 14.85
N GLY A 115 1.01 23.52 14.66
CA GLY A 115 1.19 24.88 14.14
C GLY A 115 1.60 24.94 12.66
N ASN A 116 1.31 23.91 11.86
CA ASN A 116 1.71 23.82 10.45
C ASN A 116 3.23 23.98 10.24
N LEU A 117 4.03 23.47 11.17
CA LEU A 117 5.48 23.40 11.00
C LEU A 117 5.86 22.21 10.10
N CYS A 118 7.04 22.26 9.51
CA CYS A 118 7.58 21.17 8.70
C CYS A 118 8.19 20.09 9.58
N CYS A 119 7.94 18.83 9.22
CA CYS A 119 8.63 17.71 9.82
C CYS A 119 9.91 17.39 9.03
N SER A 120 11.08 17.70 9.58
CA SER A 120 12.38 17.42 8.96
C SER A 120 12.60 15.92 8.74
N GLN A 121 13.55 15.56 7.89
CA GLN A 121 13.94 14.16 7.66
C GLN A 121 14.43 13.43 8.92
N TYR A 122 14.82 14.18 9.97
CA TYR A 122 15.31 13.64 11.24
C TYR A 122 14.21 13.47 12.29
N GLY A 123 12.95 13.75 11.93
CA GLY A 123 11.83 13.62 12.85
C GLY A 123 11.75 14.75 13.85
N PHE A 124 12.13 15.97 13.43
CA PHE A 124 11.97 17.18 14.22
C PHE A 124 11.14 18.25 13.52
N CYS A 125 10.41 19.06 14.30
CA CYS A 125 9.55 20.13 13.82
C CYS A 125 10.27 21.48 13.76
N GLY A 126 10.07 22.22 12.66
CA GLY A 126 10.59 23.57 12.51
C GLY A 126 10.04 24.27 11.26
N ASN A 127 10.41 25.53 11.07
CA ASN A 127 9.94 26.36 9.96
C ASN A 127 11.06 26.90 9.05
N THR A 128 12.31 26.49 9.28
CA THR A 128 13.46 26.88 8.46
C THR A 128 13.66 25.88 7.31
N ALA A 129 14.54 26.25 6.37
CA ALA A 129 14.86 25.41 5.22
C ALA A 129 15.41 24.03 5.61
N GLU A 130 16.09 23.88 6.76
CA GLU A 130 16.54 22.55 7.23
C GLU A 130 15.39 21.60 7.57
N PHE A 131 14.21 22.15 7.92
CA PHE A 131 13.03 21.37 8.29
C PHE A 131 12.07 21.20 7.12
N CYS A 132 11.91 22.25 6.31
CA CYS A 132 10.96 22.30 5.21
C CYS A 132 11.55 21.88 3.85
N GLY A 133 12.87 21.80 3.75
CA GLY A 133 13.59 21.49 2.51
C GLY A 133 13.60 20.00 2.17
N THR A 134 14.72 19.56 1.58
CA THR A 134 14.91 18.16 1.16
C THR A 134 14.69 17.19 2.33
N GLY A 135 13.89 16.16 2.09
CA GLY A 135 13.61 15.12 3.09
C GLY A 135 12.54 15.48 4.12
N CYS A 136 11.88 16.64 3.99
CA CYS A 136 10.69 16.96 4.78
C CYS A 136 9.61 15.87 4.61
N GLN A 137 9.14 15.32 5.74
CA GLN A 137 8.26 14.16 5.80
C GLN A 137 6.77 14.55 5.65
N ASN A 138 6.38 15.71 6.20
CA ASN A 138 5.04 16.31 6.09
C ASN A 138 5.06 17.79 6.56
N GLY A 139 3.94 18.48 6.39
CA GLY A 139 3.82 19.93 6.64
C GLY A 139 4.01 20.76 5.36
N PRO A 140 4.29 22.07 5.46
CA PRO A 140 4.49 22.96 4.30
C PRO A 140 5.90 22.80 3.69
N CYS A 141 6.23 21.58 3.26
CA CYS A 141 7.52 21.27 2.65
C CYS A 141 7.72 22.06 1.34
N THR A 142 8.85 22.75 1.19
CA THR A 142 9.17 23.58 0.03
C THR A 142 9.56 22.76 -1.21
N GLY A 143 9.76 21.45 -1.05
CA GLY A 143 10.01 20.48 -2.14
C GLY A 143 8.76 19.72 -2.65
N GLY A 144 7.57 20.05 -2.14
CA GLY A 144 6.31 19.35 -2.46
C GLY A 144 6.15 18.00 -1.73
N PRO A 145 4.92 17.54 -1.46
CA PRO A 145 4.69 16.25 -0.80
C PRO A 145 5.04 15.11 -1.77
N LYS A 146 6.10 14.36 -1.47
CA LYS A 146 6.25 13.01 -2.03
C LYS A 146 5.26 12.08 -1.30
N PRO A 147 4.55 11.16 -2.00
CA PRO A 147 3.66 10.19 -1.36
C PRO A 147 4.34 9.45 -0.21
N PRO A 148 3.59 9.02 0.82
CA PRO A 148 4.13 8.59 2.11
C PRO A 148 5.16 7.49 1.89
N THR A 149 6.42 7.82 2.20
CA THR A 149 7.47 6.82 2.35
C THR A 149 7.35 6.33 3.78
N SER A 150 6.53 5.29 3.98
CA SER A 150 6.51 4.55 5.24
C SER A 150 7.90 3.99 5.50
N THR A 151 8.64 4.61 6.42
CA THR A 151 9.82 4.00 7.02
C THR A 151 9.34 2.97 8.02
N THR A 152 9.09 1.75 7.55
CA THR A 152 9.40 0.58 8.36
C THR A 152 10.94 0.51 8.43
N THR A 153 11.47 0.31 9.63
CA THR A 153 12.85 -0.07 9.97
C THR A 153 13.45 -1.00 8.89
N PRO A 154 14.75 -0.89 8.52
CA PRO A 154 15.27 -1.48 7.29
C PRO A 154 15.19 -3.02 7.31
N VAL A 155 14.11 -3.56 6.73
CA VAL A 155 14.25 -4.76 5.93
C VAL A 155 14.69 -4.26 4.57
N GLN A 156 15.98 -4.42 4.30
CA GLN A 156 16.59 -4.42 2.99
C GLN A 156 15.56 -4.72 1.88
N PRO A 157 15.23 -3.78 0.98
CA PRO A 157 14.69 -4.19 -0.30
C PRO A 157 15.79 -5.00 -0.96
N THR A 158 15.59 -6.32 -1.07
CA THR A 158 16.36 -7.16 -1.98
C THR A 158 16.46 -6.41 -3.31
N PRO A 159 17.67 -6.26 -3.87
CA PRO A 159 17.89 -5.33 -4.96
C PRO A 159 17.23 -5.91 -6.21
N THR A 160 16.02 -5.46 -6.54
CA THR A 160 15.64 -5.40 -7.94
C THR A 160 16.44 -4.24 -8.51
N PHE A 161 17.69 -4.55 -8.85
CA PHE A 161 18.58 -3.65 -9.55
C PHE A 161 17.89 -3.23 -10.84
N SER A 162 17.26 -2.06 -10.85
CA SER A 162 16.92 -1.35 -12.08
C SER A 162 18.19 -0.72 -12.65
N PHE A 163 19.25 -1.55 -12.80
CA PHE A 163 20.50 -1.16 -13.42
C PHE A 163 20.33 -1.25 -14.92
N CYS A 164 20.84 -0.23 -15.58
CA CYS A 164 20.85 -0.11 -17.02
C CYS A 164 22.23 0.36 -17.47
N ASP A 165 22.54 0.15 -18.72
CA ASP A 165 23.73 0.69 -19.36
C ASP A 165 23.45 0.89 -20.84
N GLY A 166 24.46 1.28 -21.62
CA GLY A 166 24.34 1.50 -23.06
C GLY A 166 23.77 0.31 -23.87
N VAL A 167 23.71 -0.90 -23.30
CA VAL A 167 23.22 -2.12 -23.96
C VAL A 167 21.97 -2.71 -23.28
N ARG A 168 21.81 -2.48 -21.97
CA ARG A 168 20.69 -2.96 -21.15
C ARG A 168 19.70 -1.83 -20.92
N PRO A 169 18.59 -1.78 -21.70
CA PRO A 169 17.59 -0.74 -21.54
C PRO A 169 16.74 -1.00 -20.29
N CYS A 170 16.17 0.09 -19.78
CA CYS A 170 15.20 0.02 -18.71
C CYS A 170 13.87 -0.59 -19.18
N ALA A 171 13.25 -1.40 -18.33
CA ALA A 171 11.89 -1.87 -18.55
C ALA A 171 10.90 -0.70 -18.66
N ASN A 172 9.71 -0.94 -19.23
CA ASN A 172 8.62 0.04 -19.36
C ASN A 172 9.01 1.38 -20.02
N ASN A 173 10.01 1.38 -20.92
CA ASN A 173 10.51 2.57 -21.61
C ASN A 173 10.95 3.69 -20.65
N LEU A 174 11.53 3.37 -19.49
CA LEU A 174 12.18 4.37 -18.63
C LEU A 174 13.52 4.82 -19.23
N CYS A 175 14.00 5.99 -18.80
CA CYS A 175 15.31 6.49 -19.18
C CYS A 175 16.40 5.83 -18.35
N CYS A 176 17.49 5.48 -19.01
CA CYS A 176 18.72 5.07 -18.34
C CYS A 176 19.62 6.28 -18.09
N SER A 177 19.79 6.67 -16.83
CA SER A 177 20.70 7.75 -16.41
C SER A 177 22.15 7.43 -16.73
N MET A 178 23.04 8.43 -16.74
CA MET A 178 24.49 8.23 -16.92
C MET A 178 25.13 7.35 -15.83
N TYR A 179 24.48 7.20 -14.68
CA TYR A 179 24.94 6.40 -13.55
C TYR A 179 24.43 4.95 -13.60
N GLY A 180 23.69 4.60 -14.65
CA GLY A 180 23.21 3.24 -14.88
C GLY A 180 21.97 2.89 -14.06
N TYR A 181 21.10 3.86 -13.80
CA TYR A 181 19.82 3.64 -13.11
C TYR A 181 18.64 4.06 -13.99
N CYS A 182 17.52 3.36 -13.82
CA CYS A 182 16.27 3.61 -14.55
C CYS A 182 15.34 4.59 -13.83
N GLY A 183 14.81 5.56 -14.56
CA GLY A 183 13.83 6.53 -14.04
C GLY A 183 13.13 7.34 -15.13
N THR A 184 12.16 8.17 -14.72
CA THR A 184 11.35 8.99 -15.66
C THR A 184 11.57 10.50 -15.49
N THR A 185 12.35 10.92 -14.49
CA THR A 185 12.59 12.35 -14.22
C THR A 185 13.78 12.88 -15.03
N ASP A 186 13.97 14.20 -15.00
CA ASP A 186 15.06 14.87 -15.73
C ASP A 186 16.45 14.38 -15.31
N GLU A 187 16.61 13.92 -14.08
CA GLU A 187 17.85 13.32 -13.58
C GLU A 187 18.24 12.03 -14.33
N TYR A 188 17.25 11.30 -14.85
CA TYR A 188 17.44 10.07 -15.60
C TYR A 188 17.38 10.29 -17.11
N CYS A 189 16.50 11.18 -17.54
CA CYS A 189 16.20 11.46 -18.94
C CYS A 189 16.98 12.66 -19.51
N GLY A 190 17.68 13.43 -18.68
CA GLY A 190 18.38 14.65 -19.08
C GLY A 190 19.77 14.39 -19.66
N THR A 191 20.69 15.32 -19.40
CA THR A 191 22.07 15.23 -19.90
C THR A 191 22.76 13.96 -19.41
N GLY A 192 23.33 13.19 -20.35
CA GLY A 192 24.01 11.93 -20.03
C GLY A 192 23.12 10.68 -20.06
N CYS A 193 21.84 10.82 -20.40
CA CYS A 193 20.95 9.67 -20.59
C CYS A 193 21.46 8.70 -21.69
N GLN A 194 21.58 7.43 -21.34
CA GLN A 194 22.22 6.38 -22.15
C GLN A 194 21.26 5.80 -23.19
N ASN A 195 20.02 5.46 -22.79
CA ASN A 195 18.94 4.94 -23.63
C ASN A 195 17.56 5.19 -23.00
N GLY A 196 16.49 4.86 -23.74
CA GLY A 196 15.11 5.22 -23.39
C GLY A 196 14.74 6.62 -23.93
N PRO A 197 13.69 7.27 -23.39
CA PRO A 197 13.19 8.55 -23.87
C PRO A 197 14.04 9.75 -23.37
N CYS A 198 15.34 9.74 -23.71
CA CYS A 198 16.28 10.79 -23.36
C CYS A 198 15.93 12.14 -24.02
N LYS A 199 15.96 13.23 -23.25
CA LYS A 199 15.76 14.60 -23.74
C LYS A 199 17.00 15.10 -24.48
N GLY A 200 16.80 15.68 -25.66
CA GLY A 200 17.86 16.33 -26.44
C GLY A 200 18.67 15.41 -27.36
N LYS A 201 18.42 14.09 -27.38
CA LYS A 201 18.80 13.24 -28.52
C LYS A 201 17.67 13.20 -29.54
N PRO A 202 17.93 13.26 -30.85
CA PRO A 202 16.92 12.93 -31.84
C PRO A 202 16.44 11.50 -31.55
N SER A 203 15.12 11.33 -31.43
CA SER A 203 14.47 10.02 -31.34
C SER A 203 14.83 9.19 -32.57
N THR A 204 15.83 8.31 -32.47
CA THR A 204 16.01 7.24 -33.43
C THR A 204 14.92 6.20 -33.18
N THR A 205 13.77 6.42 -33.82
CA THR A 205 12.77 5.39 -34.06
C THR A 205 13.47 4.30 -34.90
N VAL A 206 13.80 3.17 -34.27
CA VAL A 206 14.23 1.97 -35.00
C VAL A 206 12.99 1.33 -35.63
N THR A 207 12.62 1.83 -36.80
CA THR A 207 11.70 1.15 -37.72
C THR A 207 12.47 -0.02 -38.36
N PRO A 208 12.00 -1.27 -38.22
CA PRO A 208 12.69 -2.42 -38.82
C PRO A 208 12.55 -2.35 -40.35
N THR A 209 13.69 -2.35 -41.07
CA THR A 209 13.76 -2.55 -42.53
C THR A 209 14.71 -3.74 -42.79
N PRO A 210 14.36 -4.69 -43.68
CA PRO A 210 14.99 -6.00 -43.75
C PRO A 210 16.27 -6.01 -44.60
N SER A 211 17.26 -6.83 -44.23
CA SER A 211 17.81 -7.91 -45.07
C SER A 211 19.21 -8.37 -44.60
N ALA A 212 19.38 -9.69 -44.65
CA ALA A 212 20.60 -10.48 -44.87
C ALA A 212 21.78 -10.45 -43.86
N SER A 213 21.72 -11.46 -42.98
CA SER A 213 22.71 -12.54 -42.83
C SER A 213 24.19 -12.18 -42.63
N VAL A 214 24.66 -12.34 -41.39
CA VAL A 214 25.73 -13.30 -41.11
C VAL A 214 25.37 -14.13 -39.89
N THR A 215 25.10 -15.41 -40.16
CA THR A 215 25.03 -16.50 -39.20
C THR A 215 26.40 -16.66 -38.53
N PRO A 216 26.44 -16.80 -37.20
CA PRO A 216 27.08 -18.00 -36.67
C PRO A 216 26.02 -18.91 -36.07
N THR A 217 26.07 -20.13 -36.57
CA THR A 217 25.24 -21.27 -36.23
C THR A 217 25.33 -21.59 -34.74
N SER A 218 24.19 -21.58 -34.07
CA SER A 218 23.83 -22.67 -33.16
C SER A 218 22.34 -22.90 -33.25
N THR A 219 22.02 -23.99 -33.95
CA THR A 219 20.79 -24.76 -34.06
C THR A 219 19.80 -24.56 -32.90
N PRO A 220 18.48 -24.47 -33.12
CA PRO A 220 17.51 -24.54 -32.04
C PRO A 220 17.64 -25.93 -31.39
N LEU A 221 18.16 -25.99 -30.17
CA LEU A 221 18.15 -27.26 -29.45
C LEU A 221 16.71 -27.56 -28.99
N PRO A 222 16.17 -28.76 -29.26
CA PRO A 222 14.81 -29.13 -28.91
C PRO A 222 14.67 -29.53 -27.44
N ASP A 223 13.47 -29.28 -26.89
CA ASP A 223 12.81 -29.93 -25.74
C ASP A 223 13.73 -30.60 -24.70
N GLY A 224 14.54 -29.81 -23.99
CA GLY A 224 15.29 -30.32 -22.84
C GLY A 224 16.63 -29.67 -22.55
N SER A 225 17.09 -28.70 -23.33
CA SER A 225 18.35 -28.00 -23.08
C SER A 225 18.15 -26.58 -22.55
N CYS A 226 19.06 -26.14 -21.69
CA CYS A 226 18.99 -24.87 -20.98
C CYS A 226 20.38 -24.32 -20.67
N ASN A 227 20.43 -23.07 -20.23
CA ASN A 227 21.65 -22.46 -19.70
C ASN A 227 21.26 -21.34 -18.71
N ALA A 228 22.24 -20.66 -18.13
CA ALA A 228 22.02 -19.57 -17.18
C ALA A 228 20.99 -18.51 -17.61
N THR A 229 20.88 -18.21 -18.92
CA THR A 229 19.95 -17.20 -19.46
C THR A 229 18.75 -17.80 -20.19
N HIS A 230 18.72 -19.11 -20.41
CA HIS A 230 17.61 -19.84 -21.06
C HIS A 230 17.02 -20.84 -20.06
N PRO A 231 16.02 -20.42 -19.27
CA PRO A 231 15.41 -21.26 -18.25
C PRO A 231 14.51 -22.34 -18.85
N CYS A 232 14.40 -23.45 -18.13
CA CYS A 232 13.54 -24.56 -18.50
C CYS A 232 12.05 -24.23 -18.37
N ALA A 233 11.24 -24.76 -19.28
CA ALA A 233 9.79 -24.66 -19.20
C ALA A 233 9.23 -25.42 -17.98
N ASN A 234 7.97 -25.11 -17.62
CA ASN A 234 7.23 -25.75 -16.51
C ASN A 234 7.95 -25.71 -15.16
N ASN A 235 8.76 -24.67 -14.94
CA ASN A 235 9.51 -24.46 -13.71
C ASN A 235 10.43 -25.64 -13.34
N ALA A 236 10.97 -26.35 -14.35
CA ALA A 236 11.99 -27.38 -14.16
C ALA A 236 13.38 -26.76 -13.90
N CYS A 237 14.30 -27.54 -13.34
CA CYS A 237 15.65 -27.09 -13.04
C CYS A 237 16.56 -27.25 -14.26
N CYS A 238 17.44 -26.27 -14.47
CA CYS A 238 18.53 -26.38 -15.41
C CYS A 238 19.79 -26.92 -14.73
N SER A 239 20.20 -28.13 -15.07
CA SER A 239 21.40 -28.76 -14.51
C SER A 239 22.67 -27.99 -14.88
N SER A 240 23.78 -28.22 -14.16
CA SER A 240 25.11 -27.68 -14.51
C SER A 240 25.58 -28.03 -15.91
N PHE A 241 25.00 -29.07 -16.52
CA PHE A 241 25.36 -29.55 -17.86
C PHE A 241 24.45 -28.99 -18.97
N GLY A 242 23.51 -28.12 -18.63
CA GLY A 242 22.66 -27.43 -19.60
C GLY A 242 21.47 -28.25 -20.07
N PHE A 243 20.90 -29.08 -19.19
CA PHE A 243 19.70 -29.87 -19.47
C PHE A 243 18.61 -29.66 -18.42
N CYS A 244 17.36 -29.70 -18.87
CA CYS A 244 16.15 -29.50 -18.10
C CYS A 244 15.67 -30.78 -17.45
N GLY A 245 15.41 -30.75 -16.15
CA GLY A 245 14.82 -31.87 -15.42
C GLY A 245 14.33 -31.48 -14.04
N THR A 246 13.61 -32.39 -13.39
CA THR A 246 13.03 -32.17 -12.05
C THR A 246 13.63 -33.08 -10.97
N SER A 247 14.60 -33.91 -11.33
CA SER A 247 15.30 -34.80 -10.40
C SER A 247 16.43 -34.07 -9.66
N ASP A 248 16.91 -34.68 -8.56
CA ASP A 248 17.99 -34.10 -7.75
C ASP A 248 19.30 -33.89 -8.53
N LEU A 249 19.54 -34.66 -9.60
CA LEU A 249 20.68 -34.46 -10.50
C LEU A 249 20.60 -33.16 -11.32
N HIS A 250 19.39 -32.62 -11.50
CA HIS A 250 19.15 -31.37 -12.23
C HIS A 250 18.97 -30.18 -11.29
N CYS A 251 18.33 -30.42 -10.15
CA CYS A 251 18.03 -29.40 -9.16
C CYS A 251 19.10 -29.27 -8.07
N GLY A 252 20.08 -30.17 -7.99
CA GLY A 252 21.09 -30.17 -6.93
C GLY A 252 22.24 -29.19 -7.16
N ALA A 253 23.40 -29.51 -6.57
CA ALA A 253 24.60 -28.67 -6.64
C ALA A 253 25.03 -28.41 -8.10
N GLY A 254 25.17 -27.13 -8.46
CA GLY A 254 25.52 -26.71 -9.82
C GLY A 254 24.32 -26.38 -10.72
N CYS A 255 23.09 -26.49 -10.22
CA CYS A 255 21.89 -26.02 -10.92
C CYS A 255 22.00 -24.52 -11.28
N GLN A 256 21.78 -24.20 -12.56
CA GLN A 256 22.03 -22.89 -13.16
C GLN A 256 20.85 -21.93 -12.99
N ASN A 257 19.61 -22.44 -13.14
CA ASN A 257 18.36 -21.70 -12.92
C ASN A 257 17.17 -22.65 -12.72
N GLY A 258 16.02 -22.12 -12.28
CA GLY A 258 14.85 -22.90 -11.84
C GLY A 258 14.84 -23.13 -10.32
N PRO A 259 14.05 -24.09 -9.80
CA PRO A 259 13.94 -24.37 -8.36
C PRO A 259 15.13 -25.19 -7.84
N CYS A 260 16.33 -24.64 -7.97
CA CYS A 260 17.59 -25.23 -7.51
C CYS A 260 17.60 -25.39 -5.98
N ARG A 261 17.92 -26.59 -5.51
CA ARG A 261 18.15 -26.94 -4.11
C ARG A 261 19.62 -26.67 -3.78
N LYS A 262 19.83 -25.72 -2.86
CA LYS A 262 21.15 -25.37 -2.32
C LYS A 262 21.54 -26.30 -1.19
#